data_AF-A0A452YV71-F1
#
_entry.id   AF-A0A452YV71-F1
#
_cell.length_a   1.000
_cell.length_b   1.000
_cell.length_c   1.000
_cell.angle_alpha   90.00
_cell.angle_beta   90.00
_cell.angle_gamma   90.00
#
_symmetry.space_group_name_H-M   'P 1'
#
loop_
_entity.id
_entity.type
_entity.pdbx_description
1 polymer ?
#
loop_
_entity_poly.entity_id
_entity_poly.type
_entity_poly.pdbx_seq_one_letter_code
_entity_poly.pdbx_strand_id
1 'polypeptide(L)'
;MRSFRDRFAGYLGTVIAEVQVGLGPCGELRYPSYPEANGTWSFPGIGEFQCYDKYMRASLQAAAVAAGHENWGTSGPHDAGEYKQFPEETGFFRRDGTWSTEYGHFFLKWYSGMLLEHGDRVLAAAEAIFGGTGVTLSAKVAGIHWHYRTRSHAAELTAGYYNTRHHDGYEPIAQMLARHGTVLNFTCMEMKDEQQPGHAGCSPELLVQQVRAAARAARVELAGENALERYDEQAFAQVAATAEAAGLSAFTYLRMNRNLFDGDNWRRFVAFVKTMADGGARTTLPRCDTGHSDLYVGFVDAAKEQRAPESEAAAAL
;
A
#
# COMPACT_ATOMS: atom_id res chain seq x y z
N MET A 1 8.37 -18.57 -1.51
CA MET A 1 7.56 -18.78 -2.73
C MET A 1 7.50 -20.24 -3.17
N ARG A 2 8.59 -20.91 -3.60
CA ARG A 2 8.53 -22.33 -4.06
C ARG A 2 7.88 -23.29 -3.05
N SER A 3 8.34 -23.28 -1.80
CA SER A 3 7.76 -24.10 -0.73
C SER A 3 6.25 -23.85 -0.54
N PHE A 4 5.80 -22.60 -0.65
CA PHE A 4 4.37 -22.25 -0.60
C PHE A 4 3.62 -22.87 -1.78
N ARG A 5 4.11 -22.68 -3.00
CA ARG A 5 3.51 -23.29 -4.19
C ARG A 5 3.38 -24.80 -4.05
N ASP A 6 4.45 -25.48 -3.65
CA ASP A 6 4.47 -26.95 -3.57
C ASP A 6 3.52 -27.46 -2.48
N ARG A 7 3.47 -26.78 -1.32
CA ARG A 7 2.59 -27.14 -0.21
C ARG A 7 1.11 -26.93 -0.54
N PHE A 8 0.79 -25.87 -1.27
CA PHE A 8 -0.59 -25.44 -1.56
C PHE A 8 -1.01 -25.66 -3.02
N ALA A 9 -0.29 -26.49 -3.77
CA ALA A 9 -0.49 -26.67 -5.21
C ALA A 9 -1.95 -26.96 -5.60
N GLY A 10 -2.66 -27.78 -4.80
CA GLY A 10 -4.07 -28.10 -5.04
C GLY A 10 -5.07 -26.98 -4.76
N TYR A 11 -4.63 -25.85 -4.20
CA TYR A 11 -5.46 -24.68 -3.88
C TYR A 11 -5.18 -23.48 -4.79
N LEU A 12 -4.07 -23.49 -5.53
CA LEU A 12 -3.70 -22.41 -6.45
C LEU A 12 -4.67 -22.35 -7.63
N GLY A 13 -5.09 -21.13 -7.98
CA GLY A 13 -6.06 -20.88 -9.06
C GLY A 13 -7.51 -21.23 -8.68
N THR A 14 -7.76 -21.63 -7.43
CA THR A 14 -9.10 -21.94 -6.92
C THR A 14 -9.37 -21.18 -5.62
N VAL A 15 -8.97 -21.75 -4.48
CA VAL A 15 -9.09 -21.12 -3.16
C VAL A 15 -8.13 -19.95 -3.03
N ILE A 16 -6.92 -20.10 -3.56
CA ILE A 16 -5.91 -19.04 -3.64
C ILE A 16 -6.01 -18.45 -5.04
N ALA A 17 -6.77 -17.35 -5.17
CA ALA A 17 -6.95 -16.64 -6.42
C ALA A 17 -5.76 -15.69 -6.73
N GLU A 18 -5.12 -15.14 -5.69
CA GLU A 18 -4.08 -14.13 -5.82
C GLU A 18 -2.89 -14.44 -4.91
N VAL A 19 -1.69 -14.14 -5.40
CA VAL A 19 -0.46 -14.06 -4.60
C VAL A 19 0.09 -12.64 -4.70
N GLN A 20 -0.13 -11.85 -3.64
CA GLN A 20 0.49 -10.53 -3.51
C GLN A 20 1.94 -10.68 -3.06
N VAL A 21 2.87 -10.30 -3.93
CA VAL A 21 4.31 -10.42 -3.69
C VAL A 21 4.78 -9.21 -2.88
N GLY A 22 5.26 -9.46 -1.66
CA GLY A 22 5.80 -8.40 -0.80
C GLY A 22 7.14 -7.87 -1.33
N LEU A 23 7.23 -6.56 -1.54
CA LEU A 23 8.39 -5.88 -2.15
C LEU A 23 9.10 -4.88 -1.23
N GLY A 24 8.76 -4.87 0.05
CA GLY A 24 9.31 -3.92 1.01
C GLY A 24 8.51 -3.80 2.30
N PRO A 25 8.65 -2.68 3.04
CA PRO A 25 7.91 -2.42 4.28
C PRO A 25 6.40 -2.52 4.04
N CYS A 26 5.69 -3.19 4.95
CA CYS A 26 4.25 -3.47 4.81
C CYS A 26 3.88 -4.25 3.53
N GLY A 27 4.85 -4.92 2.88
CA GLY A 27 4.66 -5.60 1.60
C GLY A 27 4.72 -4.69 0.38
N GLU A 28 4.89 -3.38 0.56
CA GLU A 28 4.82 -2.36 -0.49
C GLU A 28 6.16 -2.18 -1.20
N LEU A 29 6.15 -1.92 -2.51
CA LEU A 29 7.32 -1.55 -3.29
C LEU A 29 7.74 -0.12 -2.94
N ARG A 30 8.49 0.05 -1.86
CA ARG A 30 9.05 1.35 -1.44
C ARG A 30 10.16 1.19 -0.40
N TYR A 31 10.82 2.29 -0.10
CA TYR A 31 11.70 2.40 1.06
C TYR A 31 10.91 2.68 2.36
N PRO A 32 11.48 2.35 3.55
CA PRO A 32 10.89 2.66 4.85
C PRO A 32 11.11 4.13 5.25
N SER A 33 10.70 5.09 4.42
CA SER A 33 11.02 6.52 4.61
C SER A 33 10.20 7.25 5.68
N TYR A 34 9.10 6.66 6.15
CA TYR A 34 8.20 7.23 7.17
C TYR A 34 7.90 6.23 8.31
N PRO A 35 8.92 5.79 9.09
CA PRO A 35 8.70 4.86 10.19
C PRO A 35 8.00 5.56 11.36
N GLU A 36 6.75 5.18 11.64
CA GLU A 36 5.98 5.71 12.78
C GLU A 36 6.48 5.22 14.15
N ALA A 37 7.29 4.15 14.18
CA ALA A 37 7.80 3.56 15.41
C ALA A 37 8.52 4.62 16.27
N ASN A 38 8.19 4.65 17.56
CA ASN A 38 8.79 5.54 18.55
C ASN A 38 8.70 7.04 18.23
N GLY A 39 7.79 7.43 17.33
CA GLY A 39 7.63 8.82 16.91
C GLY A 39 8.81 9.35 16.09
N THR A 40 9.58 8.49 15.42
CA THR A 40 10.65 8.91 14.49
C THR A 40 10.09 9.80 13.38
N TRP A 41 8.98 9.36 12.78
CA TRP A 41 8.21 10.15 11.82
C TRP A 41 6.81 10.46 12.37
N SER A 42 6.21 11.54 11.88
CA SER A 42 4.79 11.84 12.09
C SER A 42 4.24 12.56 10.86
N PHE A 43 3.02 12.22 10.46
CA PHE A 43 2.34 12.90 9.37
C PHE A 43 2.21 14.42 9.63
N PRO A 44 2.47 15.29 8.64
CA PRO A 44 2.78 15.01 7.24
C PRO A 44 4.28 15.16 6.90
N GLY A 45 5.23 14.75 7.75
CA GLY A 45 6.66 14.97 7.49
C GLY A 45 7.18 14.36 6.17
N ILE A 46 8.22 14.97 5.60
CA ILE A 46 8.83 14.54 4.32
C ILE A 46 9.45 13.12 4.33
N GLY A 47 9.77 12.58 5.51
CA GLY A 47 10.53 11.34 5.63
C GLY A 47 12.01 11.50 5.31
N GLU A 48 12.76 10.40 5.20
CA GLU A 48 14.19 10.42 4.85
C GLU A 48 14.53 9.36 3.81
N PHE A 49 15.55 9.64 2.98
CA PHE A 49 16.14 8.64 2.09
C PHE A 49 16.75 7.47 2.88
N GLN A 50 16.56 6.24 2.43
CA GLN A 50 16.96 5.02 3.15
C GLN A 50 18.05 4.24 2.40
N CYS A 51 19.11 4.95 1.98
CA CYS A 51 20.18 4.40 1.13
C CYS A 51 21.57 4.46 1.75
N TYR A 52 21.65 4.52 3.09
CA TYR A 52 22.91 4.73 3.81
C TYR A 52 23.62 3.45 4.25
N ASP A 53 23.04 2.27 3.98
CA ASP A 53 23.73 1.01 4.22
C ASP A 53 24.94 0.85 3.27
N LYS A 54 25.89 0.02 3.68
CA LYS A 54 27.16 -0.14 2.96
C LYS A 54 27.02 -0.60 1.51
N TYR A 55 25.97 -1.34 1.16
CA TYR A 55 25.76 -1.87 -0.18
C TYR A 55 25.16 -0.80 -1.09
N MET A 56 24.13 -0.09 -0.64
CA MET A 56 23.57 1.03 -1.41
C MET A 56 24.57 2.16 -1.59
N ARG A 57 25.38 2.49 -0.57
CA ARG A 57 26.46 3.47 -0.71
C ARG A 57 27.50 3.06 -1.75
N ALA A 58 27.90 1.78 -1.78
CA ALA A 58 28.82 1.28 -2.80
C ALA A 58 28.21 1.35 -4.21
N SER A 59 26.91 1.01 -4.35
CA SER A 59 26.18 1.15 -5.62
C SER A 59 26.11 2.61 -6.09
N LEU A 60 25.78 3.54 -5.19
CA LEU A 60 25.74 4.98 -5.47
C LEU A 60 27.10 5.50 -5.93
N GLN A 61 28.18 5.12 -5.23
CA GLN A 61 29.54 5.49 -5.62
C GLN A 61 29.90 4.97 -7.01
N ALA A 62 29.57 3.72 -7.33
CA ALA A 62 29.81 3.15 -8.65
C ALA A 62 29.01 3.87 -9.75
N ALA A 63 27.74 4.19 -9.50
CA ALA A 63 26.89 4.94 -10.43
C ALA A 63 27.45 6.36 -10.67
N ALA A 64 27.97 7.01 -9.63
CA ALA A 64 28.54 8.35 -9.72
C ALA A 64 29.84 8.37 -10.53
N VAL A 65 30.73 7.39 -10.32
CA VAL A 65 31.94 7.19 -11.14
C VAL A 65 31.58 6.94 -12.60
N ALA A 66 30.60 6.07 -12.86
CA ALA A 66 30.15 5.79 -14.23
C ALA A 66 29.53 7.02 -14.93
N ALA A 67 28.91 7.91 -14.16
CA ALA A 67 28.39 9.19 -14.66
C ALA A 67 29.48 10.27 -14.84
N GLY A 68 30.73 10.02 -14.45
CA GLY A 68 31.81 11.01 -14.53
C GLY A 68 31.82 12.04 -13.39
N HIS A 69 31.03 11.83 -12.34
CA HIS A 69 30.86 12.73 -11.21
C HIS A 69 31.13 12.01 -9.88
N GLU A 70 32.36 11.54 -9.67
CA GLU A 70 32.74 10.71 -8.51
C GLU A 70 32.31 11.28 -7.15
N ASN A 71 32.34 12.62 -7.00
CA ASN A 71 31.94 13.32 -5.79
C ASN A 71 30.43 13.28 -5.49
N TRP A 72 29.58 12.93 -6.46
CA TRP A 72 28.14 12.72 -6.23
C TRP A 72 27.85 11.42 -5.48
N GLY A 73 28.82 10.51 -5.42
CA GLY A 73 28.65 9.16 -4.91
C GLY A 73 28.96 8.97 -3.43
N THR A 74 29.50 9.98 -2.75
CA THR A 74 30.14 9.82 -1.43
C THR A 74 29.15 9.49 -0.31
N SER A 75 27.93 10.04 -0.41
CA SER A 75 26.80 9.85 0.49
C SER A 75 25.48 10.21 -0.20
N GLY A 76 24.35 9.99 0.45
CA GLY A 76 23.08 10.61 0.05
C GLY A 76 23.13 12.15 0.18
N PRO A 77 22.09 12.86 -0.30
CA PRO A 77 22.01 14.32 -0.25
C PRO A 77 22.11 14.84 1.18
N HIS A 78 23.07 15.74 1.41
CA HIS A 78 23.38 16.29 2.74
C HIS A 78 22.37 17.34 3.22
N ASP A 79 21.53 17.85 2.31
CA ASP A 79 20.57 18.92 2.53
C ASP A 79 19.10 18.45 2.47
N ALA A 80 18.88 17.12 2.55
CA ALA A 80 17.56 16.49 2.52
C ALA A 80 16.71 16.76 3.78
N GLY A 81 17.31 17.20 4.87
CA GLY A 81 16.61 17.38 6.14
C GLY A 81 16.29 16.06 6.84
N GLU A 82 15.35 16.12 7.78
CA GLU A 82 14.96 15.05 8.68
C GLU A 82 13.47 14.67 8.55
N TYR A 83 13.10 13.49 9.08
CA TYR A 83 11.78 12.87 8.91
C TYR A 83 10.56 13.81 9.02
N LYS A 84 10.54 14.74 9.97
CA LYS A 84 9.35 15.54 10.33
C LYS A 84 9.30 16.92 9.67
N GLN A 85 10.34 17.29 8.93
CA GLN A 85 10.40 18.60 8.31
C GLN A 85 9.42 18.69 7.13
N PHE A 86 9.14 19.92 6.70
CA PHE A 86 8.41 20.25 5.50
C PHE A 86 9.39 20.52 4.35
N PRO A 87 8.95 20.39 3.09
CA PRO A 87 9.84 20.56 1.94
C PRO A 87 10.59 21.90 1.94
N GLU A 88 9.89 23.00 2.25
CA GLU A 88 10.44 24.37 2.25
C GLU A 88 11.45 24.63 3.37
N GLU A 89 11.54 23.74 4.37
CA GLU A 89 12.52 23.83 5.46
C GLU A 89 13.86 23.16 5.11
N THR A 90 13.96 22.54 3.94
CA THR A 90 15.13 21.77 3.50
C THR A 90 15.81 22.42 2.30
N GLY A 91 17.13 22.23 2.17
CA GLY A 91 17.85 22.65 0.97
C GLY A 91 17.45 21.82 -0.25
N PHE A 92 17.21 20.52 -0.02
CA PHE A 92 16.96 19.58 -1.10
C PHE A 92 15.58 19.70 -1.70
N PHE A 93 14.50 19.80 -0.90
CA PHE A 93 13.11 19.66 -1.36
C PHE A 93 12.33 20.96 -1.56
N ARG A 94 12.86 22.11 -1.12
CA ARG A 94 12.21 23.42 -1.34
C ARG A 94 11.94 23.68 -2.83
N ARG A 95 11.08 24.64 -3.14
CA ARG A 95 10.53 24.88 -4.49
C ARG A 95 11.52 24.76 -5.67
N ASP A 96 12.72 25.32 -5.53
CA ASP A 96 13.81 25.26 -6.54
C ASP A 96 15.11 24.74 -5.88
N GLY A 97 14.96 23.70 -5.04
CA GLY A 97 16.02 23.06 -4.28
C GLY A 97 16.84 22.05 -5.09
N THR A 98 17.75 21.37 -4.39
CA THR A 98 18.70 20.42 -4.99
C THR A 98 18.03 19.30 -5.79
N TRP A 99 16.79 18.92 -5.46
CA TRP A 99 15.97 17.94 -6.20
C TRP A 99 15.84 18.26 -7.70
N SER A 100 15.92 19.54 -8.08
CA SER A 100 15.77 20.05 -9.45
C SER A 100 17.09 20.32 -10.17
N THR A 101 18.23 20.01 -9.53
CA THR A 101 19.57 20.17 -10.12
C THR A 101 20.02 18.90 -10.84
N GLU A 102 21.10 18.98 -11.61
CA GLU A 102 21.68 17.81 -12.28
C GLU A 102 22.03 16.69 -11.30
N TYR A 103 22.63 17.03 -10.15
CA TYR A 103 22.89 16.09 -9.07
C TYR A 103 21.60 15.48 -8.50
N GLY A 104 20.57 16.30 -8.27
CA GLY A 104 19.27 15.82 -7.78
C GLY A 104 18.63 14.83 -8.75
N HIS A 105 18.64 15.15 -10.05
CA HIS A 105 18.16 14.26 -11.10
C HIS A 105 18.94 12.94 -11.15
N PHE A 106 20.27 13.00 -11.04
CA PHE A 106 21.12 11.82 -10.95
C PHE A 106 20.76 10.95 -9.74
N PHE A 107 20.72 11.54 -8.55
CA PHE A 107 20.48 10.80 -7.31
C PHE A 107 19.08 10.18 -7.28
N LEU A 108 18.04 10.94 -7.64
CA LEU A 108 16.66 10.46 -7.63
C LEU A 108 16.41 9.38 -8.69
N LYS A 109 17.04 9.49 -9.87
CA LYS A 109 17.01 8.45 -10.90
C LYS A 109 17.68 7.16 -10.42
N TRP A 110 18.85 7.27 -9.76
CA TRP A 110 19.52 6.10 -9.17
C TRP A 110 18.66 5.47 -8.06
N TYR A 111 18.17 6.28 -7.12
CA TYR A 111 17.45 5.79 -5.94
C TYR A 111 16.13 5.08 -6.29
N SER A 112 15.34 5.69 -7.19
CA SER A 112 14.12 5.07 -7.73
C SER A 112 14.43 3.90 -8.67
N GLY A 113 15.51 3.97 -9.45
CA GLY A 113 15.99 2.88 -10.30
C GLY A 113 16.31 1.61 -9.50
N MET A 114 16.99 1.74 -8.35
CA MET A 114 17.26 0.62 -7.45
C MET A 114 15.98 -0.08 -6.97
N LEU A 115 14.91 0.69 -6.73
CA LEU A 115 13.61 0.16 -6.33
C LEU A 115 12.91 -0.57 -7.49
N LEU A 116 12.93 0.02 -8.70
CA LEU A 116 12.38 -0.62 -9.91
C LEU A 116 13.07 -1.95 -10.22
N GLU A 117 14.41 -1.97 -10.16
CA GLU A 117 15.18 -3.20 -10.37
C GLU A 117 14.94 -4.25 -9.27
N HIS A 118 14.69 -3.82 -8.03
CA HIS A 118 14.29 -4.72 -6.96
C HIS A 118 12.95 -5.40 -7.30
N GLY A 119 11.94 -4.62 -7.67
CA GLY A 119 10.63 -5.11 -8.08
C GLY A 119 10.74 -6.11 -9.24
N ASP A 120 11.45 -5.73 -10.31
CA ASP A 120 11.64 -6.54 -11.52
C ASP A 120 12.27 -7.91 -11.19
N ARG A 121 13.36 -7.94 -10.40
CA ARG A 121 14.03 -9.20 -10.03
C ARG A 121 13.15 -10.12 -9.17
N VAL A 122 12.41 -9.56 -8.21
CA VAL A 122 11.57 -10.37 -7.31
C VAL A 122 10.33 -10.89 -8.04
N LEU A 123 9.71 -10.06 -8.89
CA LEU A 123 8.55 -10.44 -9.68
C LEU A 123 8.89 -11.43 -10.78
N ALA A 124 10.05 -11.30 -11.45
CA ALA A 124 10.54 -12.33 -12.36
C ALA A 124 10.65 -13.71 -11.69
N ALA A 125 11.12 -13.74 -10.43
CA ALA A 125 11.18 -14.99 -9.66
C ALA A 125 9.78 -15.50 -9.28
N ALA A 126 8.85 -14.61 -8.93
CA ALA A 126 7.46 -14.98 -8.61
C ALA A 126 6.74 -15.54 -9.84
N GLU A 127 6.85 -14.88 -10.98
CA GLU A 127 6.34 -15.29 -12.28
C GLU A 127 6.86 -16.68 -12.65
N ALA A 128 8.16 -16.91 -12.56
CA ALA A 128 8.76 -18.22 -12.85
C ALA A 128 8.28 -19.34 -11.91
N ILE A 129 7.82 -19.01 -10.71
CA ILE A 129 7.35 -19.99 -9.72
C ILE A 129 5.86 -20.29 -9.89
N PHE A 130 5.04 -19.25 -10.06
CA PHE A 130 3.58 -19.33 -10.07
C PHE A 130 2.97 -19.34 -11.48
N GLY A 131 3.78 -19.12 -12.52
CA GLY A 131 3.35 -19.24 -13.91
C GLY A 131 2.68 -20.59 -14.19
N GLY A 132 1.51 -20.56 -14.84
CA GLY A 132 0.72 -21.75 -15.16
C GLY A 132 -0.05 -22.36 -13.99
N THR A 133 0.00 -21.78 -12.79
CA THR A 133 -0.79 -22.27 -11.64
C THR A 133 -2.21 -21.70 -11.57
N GLY A 134 -2.54 -20.74 -12.43
CA GLY A 134 -3.85 -20.08 -12.47
C GLY A 134 -4.05 -18.97 -11.42
N VAL A 135 -3.05 -18.68 -10.58
CA VAL A 135 -3.11 -17.52 -9.68
C VAL A 135 -2.79 -16.22 -10.40
N THR A 136 -3.42 -15.14 -9.96
CA THR A 136 -3.02 -13.77 -10.29
C THR A 136 -1.84 -13.35 -9.41
N LEU A 137 -0.83 -12.73 -10.00
CA LEU A 137 0.22 -12.05 -9.23
C LEU A 137 -0.17 -10.59 -9.03
N SER A 138 0.03 -10.05 -7.83
CA SER A 138 -0.14 -8.64 -7.55
C SER A 138 1.04 -8.07 -6.78
N ALA A 139 1.26 -6.77 -6.91
CA ALA A 139 2.27 -6.03 -6.18
C ALA A 139 1.67 -4.74 -5.63
N LYS A 140 2.02 -4.41 -4.39
CA LYS A 140 1.44 -3.27 -3.69
C LYS A 140 2.30 -2.02 -3.84
N VAL A 141 1.68 -0.90 -4.22
CA VAL A 141 2.29 0.43 -4.31
C VAL A 141 1.56 1.36 -3.33
N ALA A 142 2.32 2.00 -2.45
CA ALA A 142 1.79 2.88 -1.42
C ALA A 142 1.29 4.23 -2.00
N GLY A 143 0.14 4.70 -1.52
CA GLY A 143 -0.42 6.01 -1.81
C GLY A 143 0.16 7.09 -0.90
N ILE A 144 1.26 7.71 -1.33
CA ILE A 144 1.93 8.77 -0.56
C ILE A 144 1.37 10.12 -1.00
N HIS A 145 0.27 10.51 -0.36
CA HIS A 145 -0.53 11.63 -0.82
C HIS A 145 -0.14 12.99 -0.24
N TRP A 146 0.65 13.04 0.83
CA TRP A 146 1.11 14.30 1.44
C TRP A 146 2.27 14.90 0.65
N HIS A 147 2.36 16.24 0.68
CA HIS A 147 3.25 17.03 -0.17
C HIS A 147 3.11 16.85 -1.68
N TYR A 148 2.13 16.07 -2.17
CA TYR A 148 1.85 15.87 -3.58
C TYR A 148 1.57 17.19 -4.33
N ARG A 149 1.02 18.22 -3.65
CA ARG A 149 0.78 19.54 -4.26
C ARG A 149 2.02 20.45 -4.27
N THR A 150 3.13 20.02 -3.69
CA THR A 150 4.42 20.75 -3.78
C THR A 150 5.11 20.42 -5.10
N ARG A 151 6.14 21.17 -5.50
CA ARG A 151 6.85 20.87 -6.76
C ARG A 151 7.71 19.61 -6.67
N SER A 152 8.32 19.41 -5.50
CA SER A 152 9.27 18.33 -5.26
C SER A 152 8.60 17.01 -4.93
N HIS A 153 7.35 17.01 -4.44
CA HIS A 153 6.66 15.78 -4.02
C HIS A 153 7.52 14.99 -2.99
N ALA A 154 8.10 15.72 -2.02
CA ALA A 154 9.20 15.23 -1.19
C ALA A 154 8.98 13.84 -0.56
N ALA A 155 7.77 13.56 -0.08
CA ALA A 155 7.44 12.28 0.54
C ALA A 155 7.46 11.10 -0.44
N GLU A 156 7.02 11.33 -1.69
CA GLU A 156 7.12 10.34 -2.76
C GLU A 156 8.60 10.08 -3.09
N LEU A 157 9.40 11.14 -3.19
CA LEU A 157 10.84 11.05 -3.47
C LEU A 157 11.58 10.23 -2.41
N THR A 158 11.36 10.51 -1.12
CA THR A 158 12.05 9.77 -0.03
C THR A 158 11.63 8.30 0.00
N ALA A 159 10.39 7.99 -0.36
CA ALA A 159 9.90 6.62 -0.47
C ALA A 159 10.39 5.86 -1.72
N GLY A 160 11.06 6.55 -2.65
CA GLY A 160 11.65 5.97 -3.86
C GLY A 160 10.79 6.11 -5.11
N TYR A 161 9.64 6.77 -5.02
CA TYR A 161 8.86 7.14 -6.21
C TYR A 161 9.42 8.46 -6.73
N TYR A 162 10.11 8.43 -7.86
CA TYR A 162 10.63 9.66 -8.46
C TYR A 162 9.52 10.46 -9.16
N ASN A 163 8.40 10.70 -8.47
CA ASN A 163 7.32 11.53 -8.96
C ASN A 163 7.62 13.00 -8.60
N THR A 164 7.43 13.91 -9.55
CA THR A 164 7.51 15.36 -9.31
C THR A 164 6.47 16.05 -10.18
N ARG A 165 6.35 17.38 -10.06
CA ARG A 165 5.45 18.15 -10.93
C ARG A 165 5.71 17.97 -12.44
N HIS A 166 6.91 17.54 -12.83
CA HIS A 166 7.35 17.44 -14.22
C HIS A 166 7.86 16.04 -14.61
N HIS A 167 7.71 15.05 -13.74
CA HIS A 167 8.17 13.68 -13.97
C HIS A 167 7.18 12.69 -13.39
N ASP A 168 6.71 11.74 -14.20
CA ASP A 168 5.81 10.69 -13.73
C ASP A 168 6.63 9.53 -13.13
N GLY A 169 6.57 9.39 -11.81
CA GLY A 169 7.27 8.32 -11.09
C GLY A 169 6.55 6.97 -11.10
N TYR A 170 5.27 6.93 -11.50
CA TYR A 170 4.42 5.75 -11.45
C TYR A 170 4.36 5.01 -12.79
N GLU A 171 4.54 5.71 -13.91
CA GLU A 171 4.62 5.09 -15.24
C GLU A 171 5.68 3.97 -15.31
N PRO A 172 6.95 4.18 -14.90
CA PRO A 172 7.95 3.10 -14.92
C PRO A 172 7.59 1.91 -14.04
N ILE A 173 6.91 2.14 -12.91
CA ILE A 173 6.43 1.08 -12.01
C ILE A 173 5.35 0.27 -12.73
N ALA A 174 4.34 0.93 -13.30
CA ALA A 174 3.26 0.28 -14.04
C ALA A 174 3.80 -0.54 -15.22
N GLN A 175 4.76 0.00 -15.97
CA GLN A 175 5.43 -0.71 -17.06
C GLN A 175 6.21 -1.94 -16.57
N MET A 176 6.87 -1.85 -15.42
CA MET A 176 7.57 -2.99 -14.80
C MET A 176 6.60 -4.09 -14.39
N LEU A 177 5.49 -3.74 -13.74
CA LEU A 177 4.45 -4.69 -13.36
C LEU A 177 3.80 -5.36 -14.58
N ALA A 178 3.54 -4.59 -15.65
CA ALA A 178 2.99 -5.10 -16.90
C ALA A 178 3.88 -6.17 -17.54
N ARG A 179 5.22 -6.00 -17.52
CA ARG A 179 6.16 -6.98 -18.06
C ARG A 179 6.05 -8.35 -17.39
N HIS A 180 5.66 -8.40 -16.12
CA HIS A 180 5.51 -9.62 -15.32
C HIS A 180 4.05 -10.09 -15.20
N GLY A 181 3.11 -9.49 -15.95
CA GLY A 181 1.68 -9.81 -15.82
C GLY A 181 1.16 -9.64 -14.38
N THR A 182 1.72 -8.70 -13.63
CA THR A 182 1.43 -8.48 -12.21
C THR A 182 0.46 -7.31 -12.06
N VAL A 183 -0.64 -7.50 -11.32
CA VAL A 183 -1.63 -6.47 -11.00
C VAL A 183 -1.02 -5.40 -10.10
N LEU A 184 -1.26 -4.13 -10.42
CA LEU A 184 -0.90 -3.01 -9.55
C LEU A 184 -1.98 -2.87 -8.48
N ASN A 185 -1.65 -3.13 -7.22
CA ASN A 185 -2.56 -2.86 -6.11
C ASN A 185 -2.15 -1.56 -5.42
N PHE A 186 -3.07 -0.59 -5.34
CA PHE A 186 -2.79 0.76 -4.84
C PHE A 186 -3.65 1.11 -3.62
N THR A 187 -3.07 1.84 -2.66
CA THR A 187 -3.80 2.25 -1.42
C THR A 187 -4.44 3.63 -1.58
N CYS A 188 -5.15 4.09 -0.53
CA CYS A 188 -5.77 5.43 -0.43
C CYS A 188 -7.03 5.63 -1.28
N MET A 189 -7.70 4.55 -1.69
CA MET A 189 -8.91 4.63 -2.53
C MET A 189 -10.11 5.29 -1.83
N GLU A 190 -10.08 5.42 -0.51
CA GLU A 190 -11.15 5.99 0.31
C GLU A 190 -10.97 7.49 0.62
N MET A 191 -9.78 8.03 0.37
CA MET A 191 -9.40 9.37 0.83
C MET A 191 -9.89 10.46 -0.12
N LYS A 192 -10.32 11.58 0.46
CA LYS A 192 -10.64 12.82 -0.27
C LYS A 192 -9.70 13.95 0.09
N ASP A 193 -9.45 14.86 -0.84
CA ASP A 193 -8.61 16.04 -0.63
C ASP A 193 -9.19 16.95 0.46
N GLU A 194 -10.52 17.09 0.53
CA GLU A 194 -11.23 17.94 1.50
C GLU A 194 -11.09 17.46 2.96
N GLN A 195 -10.74 16.18 3.15
CA GLN A 195 -10.54 15.59 4.48
C GLN A 195 -9.10 15.77 4.99
N GLN A 196 -8.20 16.30 4.16
CA GLN A 196 -6.78 16.41 4.49
C GLN A 196 -6.48 17.77 5.13
N PRO A 197 -5.50 17.85 6.06
CA PRO A 197 -5.11 19.13 6.63
C PRO A 197 -4.44 20.02 5.58
N GLY A 198 -4.88 21.28 5.50
CA GLY A 198 -4.44 22.21 4.45
C GLY A 198 -2.93 22.46 4.39
N HIS A 199 -2.23 22.37 5.54
CA HIS A 199 -0.78 22.57 5.59
C HIS A 199 0.03 21.39 5.00
N ALA A 200 -0.55 20.19 4.89
CA ALA A 200 0.16 19.00 4.44
C ALA A 200 0.38 18.96 2.92
N GLY A 201 -0.31 19.82 2.15
CA GLY A 201 -0.23 19.81 0.69
C GLY A 201 -0.71 18.50 0.07
N CYS A 202 -1.67 17.83 0.70
CA CYS A 202 -2.16 16.53 0.26
C CYS A 202 -2.97 16.60 -1.04
N SER A 203 -2.94 15.54 -1.83
CA SER A 203 -3.94 15.29 -2.87
C SER A 203 -4.08 13.81 -3.23
N PRO A 204 -4.69 12.99 -2.35
CA PRO A 204 -4.96 11.59 -2.66
C PRO A 204 -5.78 11.41 -3.96
N GLU A 205 -6.71 12.32 -4.27
CA GLU A 205 -7.55 12.18 -5.46
C GLU A 205 -6.77 12.38 -6.76
N LEU A 206 -5.88 13.39 -6.82
CA LEU A 206 -5.00 13.57 -7.99
C LEU A 206 -3.98 12.44 -8.11
N LEU A 207 -3.46 11.95 -6.99
CA LEU A 207 -2.54 10.83 -6.96
C LEU A 207 -3.18 9.55 -7.54
N VAL A 208 -4.40 9.19 -7.10
CA VAL A 208 -5.14 8.06 -7.65
C VAL A 208 -5.41 8.24 -9.15
N GLN A 209 -5.76 9.45 -9.58
CA GLN A 209 -5.95 9.75 -11.01
C GLN A 209 -4.67 9.54 -11.83
N GLN A 210 -3.50 9.93 -11.30
CA GLN A 210 -2.21 9.73 -11.96
C GLN A 210 -1.86 8.24 -12.06
N VAL A 211 -1.95 7.49 -10.95
CA VAL A 211 -1.66 6.05 -10.94
C VAL A 211 -2.58 5.29 -11.87
N ARG A 212 -3.87 5.65 -11.93
CA ARG A 212 -4.81 5.12 -12.92
C ARG A 212 -4.35 5.38 -14.35
N ALA A 213 -3.89 6.59 -14.66
CA ALA A 213 -3.41 6.94 -15.99
C ALA A 213 -2.17 6.12 -16.37
N ALA A 214 -1.21 5.97 -15.45
CA ALA A 214 -0.03 5.13 -15.61
C ALA A 214 -0.41 3.65 -15.84
N ALA A 215 -1.31 3.10 -15.02
CA ALA A 215 -1.77 1.73 -15.16
C ALA A 215 -2.43 1.47 -16.53
N ARG A 216 -3.31 2.37 -16.96
CA ARG A 216 -3.98 2.31 -18.26
C ARG A 216 -2.99 2.40 -19.41
N ALA A 217 -2.01 3.31 -19.34
CA ALA A 217 -0.99 3.47 -20.38
C ALA A 217 -0.12 2.21 -20.53
N ALA A 218 0.25 1.60 -19.40
CA ALA A 218 1.02 0.34 -19.37
C ALA A 218 0.18 -0.92 -19.64
N ARG A 219 -1.16 -0.80 -19.70
CA ARG A 219 -2.11 -1.92 -19.81
C ARG A 219 -1.97 -2.94 -18.68
N VAL A 220 -1.72 -2.46 -17.47
CA VAL A 220 -1.74 -3.28 -16.26
C VAL A 220 -3.08 -3.10 -15.54
N GLU A 221 -3.61 -4.18 -15.00
CA GLU A 221 -4.79 -4.12 -14.15
C GLU A 221 -4.51 -3.36 -12.86
N LEU A 222 -5.51 -2.64 -12.36
CA LEU A 222 -5.43 -1.86 -11.13
C LEU A 222 -6.39 -2.47 -10.11
N ALA A 223 -5.87 -2.82 -8.95
CA ALA A 223 -6.64 -3.17 -7.75
C ALA A 223 -6.46 -2.09 -6.68
N GLY A 224 -7.33 -2.09 -5.68
CA GLY A 224 -7.35 -1.05 -4.66
C GLY A 224 -7.48 -1.55 -3.22
N GLU A 225 -6.98 -0.74 -2.29
CA GLU A 225 -7.19 -0.88 -0.85
C GLU A 225 -7.51 0.47 -0.22
N ASN A 226 -8.28 0.47 0.87
CA ASN A 226 -8.32 1.64 1.75
C ASN A 226 -7.05 1.71 2.60
N ALA A 227 -6.52 2.91 2.81
CA ALA A 227 -5.31 3.10 3.60
C ALA A 227 -5.59 3.09 5.12
N LEU A 228 -6.73 3.64 5.54
CA LEU A 228 -7.14 3.71 6.94
C LEU A 228 -8.44 2.94 7.19
N GLU A 229 -8.59 2.38 8.39
CA GLU A 229 -9.85 1.74 8.81
C GLU A 229 -10.98 2.79 8.88
N ARG A 230 -12.01 2.65 8.03
CA ARG A 230 -13.13 3.60 7.90
C ARG A 230 -14.45 2.87 7.76
N TYR A 231 -15.46 3.27 8.53
CA TYR A 231 -16.78 2.61 8.58
C TYR A 231 -17.94 3.56 8.20
N ASP A 232 -17.61 4.77 7.74
CA ASP A 232 -18.57 5.79 7.35
C ASP A 232 -18.93 5.71 5.87
N GLU A 233 -20.16 6.14 5.55
CA GLU A 233 -20.70 6.10 4.19
C GLU A 233 -19.94 6.99 3.21
N GLN A 234 -19.27 8.06 3.68
CA GLN A 234 -18.50 8.95 2.81
C GLN A 234 -17.27 8.23 2.27
N ALA A 235 -16.53 7.50 3.10
CA ALA A 235 -15.40 6.67 2.68
C ALA A 235 -15.85 5.56 1.71
N PHE A 236 -16.93 4.84 2.03
CA PHE A 236 -17.46 3.79 1.14
C PHE A 236 -17.92 4.33 -0.22
N ALA A 237 -18.60 5.48 -0.24
CA ALA A 237 -19.01 6.13 -1.48
C ALA A 237 -17.80 6.57 -2.31
N GLN A 238 -16.74 7.07 -1.66
CA GLN A 238 -15.50 7.44 -2.35
C GLN A 238 -14.82 6.23 -2.98
N VAL A 239 -14.74 5.11 -2.25
CA VAL A 239 -14.18 3.86 -2.79
C VAL A 239 -14.99 3.39 -3.98
N ALA A 240 -16.32 3.37 -3.90
CA ALA A 240 -17.18 2.93 -5.00
C ALA A 240 -17.01 3.82 -6.25
N ALA A 241 -17.01 5.15 -6.08
CA ALA A 241 -16.78 6.09 -7.17
C ALA A 241 -15.38 5.94 -7.78
N THR A 242 -14.37 5.74 -6.94
CA THR A 242 -12.99 5.50 -7.39
C THR A 242 -12.88 4.18 -8.14
N ALA A 243 -13.53 3.13 -7.64
CA ALA A 243 -13.54 1.80 -8.26
C ALA A 243 -14.14 1.84 -9.66
N GLU A 244 -15.30 2.48 -9.81
CA GLU A 244 -15.97 2.68 -11.10
C GLU A 244 -15.11 3.53 -12.04
N ALA A 245 -14.64 4.69 -11.58
CA ALA A 245 -13.87 5.62 -12.41
C ALA A 245 -12.49 5.07 -12.82
N ALA A 246 -11.90 4.20 -12.00
CA ALA A 246 -10.63 3.56 -12.27
C ALA A 246 -10.76 2.25 -13.04
N GLY A 247 -11.94 1.62 -13.02
CA GLY A 247 -12.13 0.28 -13.55
C GLY A 247 -11.31 -0.73 -12.74
N LEU A 248 -11.41 -0.68 -11.41
CA LEU A 248 -10.65 -1.58 -10.54
C LEU A 248 -11.04 -3.04 -10.81
N SER A 249 -10.05 -3.93 -10.94
CA SER A 249 -10.30 -5.36 -11.08
C SER A 249 -10.67 -6.02 -9.75
N ALA A 250 -10.17 -5.46 -8.63
CA ALA A 250 -10.49 -5.91 -7.29
C ALA A 250 -10.35 -4.77 -6.26
N PHE A 251 -11.03 -4.91 -5.13
CA PHE A 251 -10.85 -4.06 -3.96
C PHE A 251 -10.72 -4.91 -2.69
N THR A 252 -9.70 -4.67 -1.88
CA THR A 252 -9.47 -5.35 -0.60
C THR A 252 -9.69 -4.38 0.56
N TYR A 253 -10.64 -4.68 1.43
CA TYR A 253 -10.98 -3.82 2.56
C TYR A 253 -10.09 -4.09 3.79
N LEU A 254 -9.52 -3.02 4.35
CA LEU A 254 -8.72 -2.99 5.58
C LEU A 254 -9.61 -2.51 6.75
N ARG A 255 -9.90 -3.34 7.76
CA ARG A 255 -9.71 -4.79 7.84
C ARG A 255 -10.87 -5.45 8.58
N MET A 256 -10.96 -6.78 8.49
CA MET A 256 -11.84 -7.56 9.35
C MET A 256 -11.39 -7.51 10.82
N ASN A 257 -12.20 -6.88 11.67
CA ASN A 257 -12.00 -6.79 13.12
C ASN A 257 -13.37 -6.68 13.83
N ARG A 258 -13.38 -6.54 15.17
CA ARG A 258 -14.61 -6.43 15.95
C ARG A 258 -15.46 -5.22 15.55
N ASN A 259 -14.84 -4.07 15.30
CA ASN A 259 -15.53 -2.82 14.98
C ASN A 259 -16.31 -2.93 13.65
N LEU A 260 -15.79 -3.68 12.67
CA LEU A 260 -16.50 -3.96 11.42
C LEU A 260 -17.85 -4.65 11.65
N PHE A 261 -17.92 -5.53 12.66
CA PHE A 261 -19.11 -6.32 12.98
C PHE A 261 -20.05 -5.66 13.98
N ASP A 262 -19.76 -4.42 14.41
CA ASP A 262 -20.75 -3.62 15.15
C ASP A 262 -21.97 -3.36 14.24
N GLY A 263 -23.18 -3.41 14.81
CA GLY A 263 -24.42 -3.49 14.02
C GLY A 263 -24.58 -2.42 12.92
N ASP A 264 -24.26 -1.16 13.23
CA ASP A 264 -24.32 -0.08 12.23
C ASP A 264 -23.20 -0.17 11.18
N ASN A 265 -21.99 -0.50 11.60
CA ASN A 265 -20.85 -0.63 10.70
C ASN A 265 -21.04 -1.79 9.73
N TRP A 266 -21.55 -2.93 10.23
CA TRP A 266 -21.85 -4.09 9.41
C TRP A 266 -22.92 -3.78 8.38
N ARG A 267 -24.01 -3.10 8.76
CA ARG A 267 -25.07 -2.69 7.81
C ARG A 267 -24.51 -1.79 6.70
N ARG A 268 -23.68 -0.80 7.05
CA ARG A 268 -23.04 0.08 6.05
C ARG A 268 -22.09 -0.69 5.15
N PHE A 269 -21.31 -1.62 5.72
CA PHE A 269 -20.39 -2.46 4.95
C PHE A 269 -21.13 -3.38 3.97
N VAL A 270 -22.24 -4.00 4.39
CA VAL A 270 -23.08 -4.81 3.48
C VAL A 270 -23.65 -3.96 2.34
N ALA A 271 -24.10 -2.73 2.60
CA ALA A 271 -24.54 -1.80 1.56
C ALA A 271 -23.41 -1.44 0.60
N PHE A 272 -22.21 -1.21 1.12
CA PHE A 272 -21.00 -0.96 0.34
C PHE A 272 -20.65 -2.14 -0.58
N VAL A 273 -20.63 -3.37 -0.05
CA VAL A 273 -20.33 -4.58 -0.84
C VAL A 273 -21.33 -4.76 -1.98
N LYS A 274 -22.63 -4.50 -1.75
CA LYS A 274 -23.63 -4.56 -2.82
C LYS A 274 -23.42 -3.50 -3.89
N THR A 275 -23.11 -2.27 -3.46
CA THR A 275 -22.79 -1.18 -4.40
C THR A 275 -21.59 -1.54 -5.28
N MET A 276 -20.55 -2.17 -4.71
CA MET A 276 -19.40 -2.65 -5.46
C MET A 276 -19.74 -3.79 -6.43
N ALA A 277 -20.61 -4.73 -6.02
CA ALA A 277 -21.03 -5.85 -6.85
C ALA A 277 -21.89 -5.43 -8.05
N ASP A 278 -22.73 -4.40 -7.89
CA ASP A 278 -23.63 -3.88 -8.92
C ASP A 278 -23.00 -2.77 -9.79
N GLY A 279 -21.66 -2.64 -9.76
CA GLY A 279 -20.92 -1.71 -10.61
C GLY A 279 -21.05 -0.24 -10.23
N GLY A 280 -21.19 0.09 -8.94
CA GLY A 280 -21.21 1.46 -8.43
C GLY A 280 -22.61 2.08 -8.25
N ALA A 281 -23.68 1.38 -8.68
CA ALA A 281 -25.04 1.84 -8.47
C ALA A 281 -25.45 1.74 -6.99
N ARG A 282 -25.94 2.86 -6.43
CA ARG A 282 -26.41 2.93 -5.04
C ARG A 282 -27.63 2.01 -4.84
N THR A 283 -27.42 0.85 -4.26
CA THR A 283 -28.51 -0.09 -3.90
C THR A 283 -29.07 0.19 -2.52
N THR A 284 -30.39 0.33 -2.42
CA THR A 284 -31.11 0.28 -1.14
C THR A 284 -31.12 -1.15 -0.60
N LEU A 285 -30.76 -1.33 0.67
CA LEU A 285 -30.80 -2.64 1.31
C LEU A 285 -32.26 -3.12 1.44
N PRO A 286 -32.55 -4.39 1.11
CA PRO A 286 -33.82 -5.02 1.45
C PRO A 286 -34.09 -4.96 2.95
N ARG A 287 -35.37 -4.90 3.35
CA ARG A 287 -35.78 -4.74 4.76
C ARG A 287 -35.20 -5.81 5.70
N CYS A 288 -34.94 -7.02 5.19
CA CYS A 288 -34.31 -8.11 5.94
C CYS A 288 -32.86 -7.81 6.36
N ASP A 289 -32.14 -7.00 5.58
CA ASP A 289 -30.74 -6.62 5.84
C ASP A 289 -30.65 -5.32 6.65
N THR A 290 -31.76 -4.59 6.79
CA THR A 290 -31.88 -3.42 7.66
C THR A 290 -32.48 -3.75 9.03
N GLY A 291 -33.05 -4.95 9.19
CA GLY A 291 -33.59 -5.42 10.46
C GLY A 291 -32.47 -5.76 11.45
N HIS A 292 -32.70 -5.53 12.74
CA HIS A 292 -31.85 -6.15 13.77
C HIS A 292 -31.92 -7.68 13.59
N SER A 293 -30.77 -8.33 13.49
CA SER A 293 -30.73 -9.78 13.64
C SER A 293 -30.76 -10.10 15.13
N ASP A 294 -31.73 -10.88 15.59
CA ASP A 294 -31.77 -11.45 16.96
C ASP A 294 -30.72 -12.57 17.16
N LEU A 295 -29.65 -12.57 16.35
CA LEU A 295 -28.55 -13.51 16.43
C LEU A 295 -27.71 -13.18 17.68
N TYR A 296 -28.07 -13.82 18.78
CA TYR A 296 -27.24 -13.91 19.97
C TYR A 296 -25.97 -14.69 19.64
N VAL A 297 -24.83 -13.99 19.59
CA VAL A 297 -23.51 -14.62 19.55
C VAL A 297 -23.16 -14.99 21.00
N GLY A 298 -23.51 -16.21 21.39
CA GLY A 298 -23.14 -16.75 22.70
C GLY A 298 -21.63 -16.94 22.80
N PHE A 299 -21.03 -16.39 23.85
CA PHE A 299 -19.66 -16.74 24.23
C PHE A 299 -19.66 -18.18 24.70
N VAL A 300 -18.87 -19.04 24.05
CA VAL A 300 -18.63 -20.40 24.53
C VAL A 300 -17.61 -20.31 25.66
N ASP A 301 -18.07 -19.96 26.86
CA ASP A 301 -17.31 -20.24 28.07
C ASP A 301 -17.41 -21.75 28.31
N ALA A 302 -16.36 -22.46 27.91
CA ALA A 302 -16.22 -23.89 28.16
C ALA A 302 -16.43 -24.16 29.66
N ALA A 303 -17.47 -24.92 29.95
CA ALA A 303 -17.90 -25.31 31.28
C ALA A 303 -16.73 -25.82 32.12
N LYS A 304 -16.34 -25.03 33.14
CA LYS A 304 -15.84 -25.59 34.38
C LYS A 304 -17.05 -26.08 35.18
N GLU A 305 -16.89 -27.28 35.73
CA GLU A 305 -17.72 -27.91 36.77
C GLU A 305 -19.01 -28.61 36.30
N GLN A 306 -18.84 -29.88 35.94
CA GLN A 306 -19.73 -30.92 36.47
C GLN A 306 -18.88 -31.94 37.22
N ARG A 307 -18.81 -31.77 38.54
CA ARG A 307 -18.49 -32.87 39.47
C ARG A 307 -19.70 -33.80 39.51
N ALA A 308 -19.49 -35.06 39.16
CA ALA A 308 -20.47 -36.12 39.41
C ALA A 308 -20.57 -36.43 40.91
N PRO A 309 -21.75 -36.77 41.46
CA PRO A 309 -21.88 -37.18 42.86
C PRO A 309 -21.91 -38.71 43.05
N GLU A 310 -21.68 -39.11 44.31
CA GLU A 310 -21.90 -40.41 44.98
C GLU A 310 -20.80 -41.49 44.81
N SER A 311 -20.40 -42.27 45.83
CA SER A 311 -20.97 -42.58 47.15
C SER A 311 -19.89 -43.02 48.17
N GLU A 312 -20.25 -42.96 49.47
CA GLU A 312 -19.45 -43.42 50.62
C GLU A 312 -19.19 -44.95 50.69
N ALA A 313 -18.06 -45.25 51.37
CA ALA A 313 -17.77 -46.40 52.24
C ALA A 313 -17.49 -47.80 51.64
N ALA A 314 -16.23 -48.23 51.78
CA ALA A 314 -15.89 -49.48 52.49
C ALA A 314 -14.41 -49.52 52.86
N ALA A 315 -14.13 -49.95 54.10
CA ALA A 315 -12.82 -50.07 54.72
C ALA A 315 -12.05 -51.32 54.27
N ALA A 316 -10.73 -51.28 54.49
CA ALA A 316 -9.86 -52.33 55.04
C ALA A 316 -8.59 -52.62 54.21
N LEU A 317 -7.47 -52.59 54.96
CA LEU A 317 -6.09 -53.01 54.69
C LEU A 317 -5.19 -52.02 53.94
#